data_AF-A0A7Y0XUJ2-F1
#
_entry.id   AF-A0A7Y0XUJ2-F1
#
_cell.length_a   1.000
_cell.length_b   1.000
_cell.length_c   1.000
_cell.angle_alpha   90.00
_cell.angle_beta   90.00
_cell.angle_gamma   90.00
#
_symmetry.space_group_name_H-M   'P 1'
#
loop_
_entity.id
_entity.type
_entity.pdbx_description
1 polymer ?
#
loop_
_entity_poly.entity_id
_entity_poly.type
_entity_poly.pdbx_seq_one_letter_code
_entity_poly.pdbx_strand_id
1 'polypeptide(L)' 'MKKKVNLRCHPYRGILKEMGEELDMPTDQIHKGLFMSKVPNPKLAELFDRKLKERQKIVKSFRTTLSKVV' A
#
# COMPACT_ATOMS: atom_id res chain seq x y z
N MET A 1 -1.11 -19.99 -17.61
CA MET A 1 -1.03 -20.12 -16.12
C MET A 1 -0.84 -18.73 -15.50
N LYS A 2 -1.79 -18.23 -14.70
CA LYS A 2 -1.58 -16.99 -13.93
C LYS A 2 -0.57 -17.29 -12.81
N LYS A 3 0.65 -16.75 -12.89
CA LYS A 3 1.65 -16.86 -11.81
C LYS A 3 1.02 -16.28 -10.53
N LYS A 4 0.87 -17.10 -9.48
CA LYS A 4 0.40 -16.62 -8.17
C LYS A 4 1.43 -15.62 -7.65
N VAL A 5 1.03 -14.36 -7.51
CA VAL A 5 1.88 -13.29 -6.99
C VAL A 5 2.18 -13.58 -5.53
N ASN A 6 3.46 -13.64 -5.16
CA ASN A 6 3.86 -13.82 -3.76
C ASN A 6 3.63 -12.51 -2.98
N LEU A 7 2.57 -12.47 -2.19
CA LEU A 7 2.19 -11.28 -1.41
C LEU A 7 3.23 -10.91 -0.35
N ARG A 8 4.08 -11.84 0.11
CA ARG A 8 5.18 -11.53 1.05
C ARG A 8 6.23 -10.63 0.40
N CYS A 9 6.47 -10.80 -0.90
CA CYS A 9 7.42 -9.98 -1.66
C CYS A 9 6.81 -8.65 -2.13
N HIS A 10 5.50 -8.46 -1.97
CA HIS A 10 4.78 -7.25 -2.38
C HIS A 10 3.89 -6.72 -1.25
N PRO A 11 4.50 -6.25 -0.13
CA PRO A 11 3.77 -5.90 1.09
C PRO A 11 2.75 -4.78 0.89
N TYR A 12 2.95 -3.93 -0.13
CA TYR A 12 2.08 -2.79 -0.42
C TYR A 12 1.08 -3.04 -1.54
N ARG A 13 1.00 -4.25 -2.11
CA ARG A 13 0.13 -4.53 -3.27
C ARG A 13 -1.35 -4.23 -3.00
N GLY A 14 -1.81 -4.41 -1.76
CA GLY A 14 -3.17 -4.02 -1.36
C GLY A 14 -3.42 -2.52 -1.50
N ILE A 15 -2.51 -1.69 -0.98
CA ILE A 15 -2.59 -0.22 -1.10
C ILE A 15 -2.54 0.19 -2.58
N LEU A 16 -1.63 -0.39 -3.36
CA LEU A 16 -1.48 -0.06 -4.76
C LEU A 16 -2.71 -0.46 -5.61
N LYS A 17 -3.42 -1.53 -5.23
CA LYS A 17 -4.68 -1.94 -5.88
C LYS A 17 -5.79 -0.92 -5.60
N GLU A 18 -5.96 -0.51 -4.35
CA GLU A 18 -6.93 0.51 -3.96
C GLU A 18 -6.64 1.85 -4.64
N MET A 19 -5.38 2.27 -4.69
CA MET A 19 -4.99 3.49 -5.42
C MET A 19 -5.29 3.38 -6.91
N GLY A 20 -5.16 2.17 -7.50
CA GLY A 20 -5.51 1.93 -8.90
C GLY A 20 -7.00 2.07 -9.17
N GLU A 21 -7.83 1.62 -8.23
CA GLU A 21 -9.29 1.78 -8.29
C GLU A 21 -9.71 3.25 -8.09
N GLU A 22 -9.07 3.98 -7.16
CA GLU A 22 -9.38 5.40 -6.90
C GLU A 22 -8.93 6.35 -8.03
N LEU A 23 -7.83 6.03 -8.71
CA LEU A 23 -7.25 6.88 -9.75
C LEU A 23 -7.58 6.41 -11.17
N ASP A 24 -8.36 5.32 -11.32
CA ASP A 24 -8.60 4.63 -12.59
C ASP A 24 -7.30 4.35 -13.36
N MET A 25 -6.29 3.88 -12.63
CA MET A 25 -4.92 3.70 -13.12
C MET A 25 -4.43 2.26 -12.92
N PRO A 26 -3.67 1.71 -13.89
CA PRO A 26 -3.04 0.40 -13.69
C PRO A 26 -2.07 0.42 -12.50
N THR A 27 -2.16 -0.58 -11.63
CA THR A 27 -1.30 -0.75 -10.45
C THR A 27 0.20 -0.69 -10.80
N ASP A 28 0.58 -1.19 -11.98
CA ASP A 28 1.97 -1.19 -12.45
C ASP A 28 2.48 0.23 -12.75
N GLN A 29 1.61 1.13 -13.25
CA GLN A 29 1.98 2.53 -13.45
C GLN A 29 2.18 3.25 -12.12
N ILE A 30 1.30 3.00 -11.15
CA ILE A 30 1.41 3.55 -9.80
C ILE A 30 2.69 3.05 -9.13
N HIS A 31 2.98 1.75 -9.21
CA HIS A 31 4.20 1.16 -8.67
C HIS A 31 5.46 1.79 -9.30
N LYS A 32 5.47 1.98 -10.63
CA LYS A 32 6.59 2.63 -11.31
C LYS A 32 6.77 4.09 -10.86
N GLY A 33 5.67 4.84 -10.76
CA GLY A 33 5.68 6.25 -10.35
C GLY A 33 6.03 6.47 -8.87
N LEU A 34 5.93 5.45 -8.02
CA LEU A 34 6.29 5.51 -6.61
C LEU A 34 7.71 5.00 -6.32
N PHE A 35 8.10 3.88 -6.94
CA PHE A 35 9.29 3.13 -6.52
C PHE A 35 10.38 2.98 -7.59
N MET A 36 10.06 3.25 -8.86
CA MET A 36 11.00 3.03 -9.97
C MET A 36 11.43 4.34 -10.66
N SER A 37 10.93 5.49 -10.21
CA SER A 37 11.35 6.81 -10.68
C SER A 37 12.40 7.42 -9.76
N LYS A 38 13.35 8.19 -10.31
CA LYS A 38 14.33 8.96 -9.52
C LYS A 38 13.66 9.97 -8.59
N VAL A 39 12.52 10.53 -9.03
CA VAL A 39 11.65 11.39 -8.25
C VAL A 39 10.26 10.76 -8.25
N PRO A 40 9.74 10.32 -7.09
CA PRO A 40 8.38 9.79 -6.99
C PRO A 40 7.37 10.85 -7.40
N ASN A 41 6.27 10.43 -8.05
CA ASN A 41 5.18 11.34 -8.35
C ASN A 41 4.58 11.86 -7.02
N PRO A 42 4.60 13.17 -6.75
CA PRO A 42 4.22 13.72 -5.45
C PRO A 42 2.76 13.41 -5.09
N LYS A 43 1.84 13.44 -6.06
CA LYS A 43 0.43 13.12 -5.82
C LYS A 43 0.22 11.66 -5.44
N LEU A 44 0.95 10.75 -6.11
CA LEU A 44 0.90 9.32 -5.77
C LEU A 44 1.53 9.07 -4.40
N ALA A 45 2.64 9.74 -4.09
CA ALA A 45 3.36 9.58 -2.83
C ALA A 45 2.52 10.05 -1.64
N GLU A 46 1.82 11.19 -1.77
CA GLU A 46 0.92 11.70 -0.73
C GLU A 46 -0.25 10.75 -0.47
N LEU A 47 -0.90 10.27 -1.54
CA LEU A 47 -2.01 9.31 -1.43
C LEU A 47 -1.54 7.98 -0.81
N PHE A 48 -0.36 7.51 -1.21
CA PHE A 48 0.24 6.30 -0.68
C PHE A 48 0.55 6.43 0.83
N ASP A 49 1.16 7.55 1.25
CA ASP A 49 1.48 7.81 2.66
C ASP A 49 0.23 7.92 3.53
N ARG A 50 -0.83 8.57 3.02
CA ARG A 50 -2.13 8.64 3.72
C ARG A 50 -2.69 7.23 4.02
N LYS A 51 -2.80 6.38 3.00
CA LYS A 51 -3.31 5.00 3.15
C LYS A 51 -2.39 4.14 4.03
N LEU A 52 -1.08 4.33 3.93
CA LEU A 52 -0.11 3.63 4.77
C LEU A 52 -0.31 3.98 6.25
N LYS A 53 -0.46 5.27 6.59
CA LYS A 53 -0.72 5.75 7.95
C LYS A 53 -2.02 5.21 8.51
N GLU A 54 -3.09 5.15 7.72
CA GLU A 54 -4.37 4.56 8.12
C GLU A 54 -4.20 3.09 8.52
N ARG A 55 -3.51 2.30 7.69
CA ARG A 55 -3.24 0.89 8.00
C ARG A 55 -2.37 0.73 9.25
N GLN A 56 -1.37 1.59 9.43
CA GLN A 56 -0.54 1.57 10.63
C GLN A 56 -1.34 1.89 11.90
N LYS A 57 -2.31 2.81 11.83
CA LYS A 57 -3.22 3.09 12.95
C LYS A 57 -4.06 1.87 13.33
N ILE A 58 -4.60 1.15 12.34
CA ILE A 58 -5.37 -0.08 12.56
C ILE A 58 -4.49 -1.14 13.23
N VAL A 59 -3.29 -1.38 12.69
CA VAL A 59 -2.34 -2.35 13.28
C VAL A 59 -1.95 -1.95 14.69
N LYS A 60 -1.70 -0.67 14.96
CA LYS A 60 -1.38 -0.17 16.29
C LYS A 60 -2.53 -0.41 17.26
N SER A 61 -3.77 -0.06 16.87
CA SER A 61 -4.97 -0.31 17.67
C SER A 61 -5.14 -1.79 17.99
N PHE A 62 -5.00 -2.66 16.98
CA PHE A 62 -5.09 -4.11 17.16
C PHE A 62 -4.03 -4.64 18.13
N ARG A 63 -2.78 -4.18 18.00
CA ARG A 63 -1.69 -4.55 18.93
C ARG A 63 -1.98 -4.12 20.36
N THR A 64 -2.53 -2.92 20.56
CA THR A 64 -2.94 -2.43 21.90
C THR A 64 -4.08 -3.25 22.48
N THR A 65 -5.03 -3.73 21.66
CA THR A 65 -6.07 -4.64 22.14
C THR A 65 -5.49 -5.98 22.55
N LEU A 66 -4.59 -6.56 21.74
CA LEU A 66 -3.94 -7.83 22.09
C LEU A 66 -3.15 -7.75 23.40
N SER A 67 -2.40 -6.67 23.62
CA SER A 67 -1.63 -6.48 24.86
C SER A 67 -2.47 -6.25 26.11
N LYS A 68 -3.80 -6.05 25.97
CA LYS A 68 -4.73 -5.96 27.09
C LYS A 68 -5.42 -7.29 27.40
N VAL A 69 -5.39 -8.23 26.44
CA VAL A 69 -6.03 -9.54 26.53
C VAL A 69 -5.04 -10.63 26.97
N VAL A 70 -3.75 -10.45 26.68
CA VAL A 70 -2.62 -11.24 27.18
C VAL A 70 -2.08 -10.60 28.45
#